data_AF-A0A1V4BYM6-F1
#
_entry.id   AF-A0A1V4BYM6-F1
#
_cell.length_a   1.000
_cell.length_b   1.000
_cell.length_c   1.000
_cell.angle_alpha   90.00
_cell.angle_beta   90.00
_cell.angle_gamma   90.00
#
_symmetry.space_group_name_H-M   'P 1'
#
loop_
_entity.id
_entity.type
_entity.pdbx_description
1 polymer ?
#
loop_
_entity_poly.entity_id
_entity_poly.type
_entity_poly.pdbx_seq_one_letter_code
_entity_poly.pdbx_strand_id
1 'polypeptide(L)'
;MYALKPTEPERKEKALPKLWEIGSALNELEGIIADILDAEDLTEAQKDVRAAYALNEWLQAGANFDEKAAHVAGFIRHIEALAEARKEESRRLRELATQAENRATALRRYLTNEMVRTGRLKIEGVYAKLSVRKKPPKLILHCAPEELPEHFVRITCEPCLTEIRKVLKESELPWASFSSEVEFSLQIR
;
A
#
# COMPACT_ATOMS: atom_id res chain seq x y z
N MET A 1 -43.45 33.25 54.81
CA MET A 1 -43.70 32.54 53.53
C MET A 1 -42.39 32.53 52.75
N TYR A 2 -41.51 31.56 53.00
CA TYR A 2 -40.29 31.38 52.20
C TYR A 2 -40.65 30.56 50.95
N ALA A 3 -40.53 31.18 49.78
CA ALA A 3 -40.74 30.50 48.51
C ALA A 3 -39.56 29.56 48.23
N LEU A 4 -39.84 28.25 48.19
CA LEU A 4 -38.90 27.23 47.76
C LEU A 4 -38.55 27.47 46.28
N LYS A 5 -37.25 27.60 45.97
CA LYS A 5 -36.78 27.65 44.58
C LYS A 5 -37.06 26.30 43.89
N PRO A 6 -37.41 26.27 42.61
CA PRO A 6 -37.59 25.03 41.87
C PRO A 6 -36.28 24.26 41.80
N THR A 7 -36.32 22.97 42.16
CA THR A 7 -35.23 22.02 42.01
C THR A 7 -34.91 21.82 40.52
N GLU A 8 -33.68 22.11 40.12
CA GLU A 8 -33.15 21.79 38.79
C GLU A 8 -33.25 20.28 38.53
N PRO A 9 -33.61 19.82 37.31
CA PRO A 9 -33.63 18.41 37.00
C PRO A 9 -32.20 17.85 36.99
N GLU A 10 -31.97 16.76 37.71
CA GLU A 10 -30.70 16.03 37.74
C GLU A 10 -30.25 15.70 36.32
N ARG A 11 -29.20 16.39 35.86
CA ARG A 11 -28.50 16.07 34.63
C ARG A 11 -27.75 14.78 34.87
N LYS A 12 -28.31 13.64 34.46
CA LYS A 12 -27.59 12.35 34.48
C LYS A 12 -26.34 12.51 33.62
N GLU A 13 -25.19 12.71 34.25
CA GLU A 13 -23.89 12.59 33.60
C GLU A 13 -23.78 11.15 33.08
N LYS A 14 -23.90 10.98 31.76
CA LYS A 14 -23.48 9.74 31.12
C LYS A 14 -22.00 9.59 31.44
N ALA A 15 -21.67 8.62 32.28
CA ALA A 15 -20.29 8.31 32.64
C ALA A 15 -19.52 8.04 31.34
N LEU A 16 -18.57 8.92 31.01
CA LEU A 16 -17.70 8.73 29.87
C LEU A 16 -16.87 7.45 30.12
N PRO A 17 -16.84 6.51 29.17
CA PRO A 17 -16.04 5.30 29.31
C PRO A 17 -14.58 5.66 29.55
N LYS A 18 -13.92 4.92 30.46
CA LYS A 18 -12.52 5.20 30.82
C LYS A 18 -11.61 4.84 29.64
N LEU A 19 -10.53 5.59 29.48
CA LEU A 19 -9.59 5.44 28.35
C LEU A 19 -9.07 3.99 28.16
N TRP A 20 -8.89 3.25 29.26
CA TRP A 20 -8.45 1.85 29.22
C TRP A 20 -9.58 0.87 28.84
N GLU A 21 -10.85 1.19 29.10
CA GLU A 21 -12.01 0.38 28.71
C GLU A 21 -12.22 0.44 27.20
N ILE A 22 -12.02 1.63 26.62
CA ILE A 22 -12.01 1.85 25.16
C ILE A 22 -10.88 1.06 24.50
N GLY A 23 -9.66 1.15 25.04
CA GLY A 23 -8.51 0.41 24.53
C GLY A 23 -8.69 -1.11 24.66
N SER A 24 -9.28 -1.58 25.75
CA SER A 24 -9.50 -3.01 25.97
C SER A 24 -10.47 -3.63 24.95
N ALA A 25 -11.58 -2.96 24.64
CA ALA A 25 -12.57 -3.49 23.70
C ALA A 25 -12.07 -3.50 22.25
N LEU A 26 -11.24 -2.53 21.87
CA LEU A 26 -10.60 -2.49 20.55
C LEU A 26 -9.50 -3.56 20.43
N ASN A 27 -8.69 -3.75 21.48
CA ASN A 27 -7.65 -4.79 21.52
C ASN A 27 -8.25 -6.21 21.44
N GLU A 28 -9.42 -6.42 22.04
CA GLU A 28 -10.14 -7.69 21.94
C GLU A 28 -10.57 -7.98 20.49
N LEU A 29 -11.14 -6.99 19.81
CA LEU A 29 -11.50 -7.11 18.39
C LEU A 29 -10.25 -7.32 17.51
N GLU A 30 -9.18 -6.57 17.76
CA GLU A 30 -7.91 -6.71 17.04
C GLU A 30 -7.33 -8.10 17.22
N GLY A 31 -7.38 -8.66 18.43
CA GLY A 31 -6.96 -10.03 18.71
C GLY A 31 -7.77 -11.07 17.92
N ILE A 32 -9.10 -10.95 17.93
CA ILE A 32 -9.98 -11.85 17.16
C ILE A 32 -9.67 -11.78 15.66
N ILE A 33 -9.48 -10.57 15.12
CA ILE A 33 -9.16 -10.38 13.70
C ILE A 33 -7.77 -10.94 13.39
N ALA A 34 -6.77 -10.72 14.25
CA ALA A 34 -5.42 -11.27 14.06
C ALA A 34 -5.43 -12.80 14.04
N ASP A 35 -6.13 -13.44 14.98
CA ASP A 35 -6.26 -14.90 15.02
C ASP A 35 -6.92 -15.46 13.75
N ILE A 36 -7.92 -14.75 13.20
CA ILE A 36 -8.56 -15.12 11.92
C ILE A 36 -7.57 -14.99 10.75
N LEU A 37 -6.76 -13.93 10.73
CA LEU A 37 -5.80 -13.68 9.66
C LEU A 37 -4.64 -14.68 9.67
N ASP A 38 -4.21 -15.11 10.86
CA ASP A 38 -3.12 -16.06 11.06
C ASP A 38 -3.56 -17.54 10.91
N ALA A 39 -4.86 -17.80 10.79
CA ALA A 39 -5.38 -19.15 10.59
C ALA A 39 -4.90 -19.76 9.26
N GLU A 40 -4.08 -20.83 9.35
CA GLU A 40 -3.48 -21.50 8.19
C GLU A 40 -4.48 -22.36 7.39
N ASP A 41 -5.62 -22.74 7.98
CA ASP A 41 -6.65 -23.58 7.38
C ASP A 41 -7.62 -22.80 6.48
N LEU A 42 -7.48 -21.47 6.38
CA LEU A 42 -8.38 -20.59 5.66
C LEU A 42 -7.72 -19.96 4.44
N THR A 43 -8.51 -19.83 3.38
CA THR A 43 -8.11 -19.00 2.23
C THR A 43 -8.26 -17.52 2.56
N GLU A 44 -7.52 -16.65 1.87
CA GLU A 44 -7.61 -15.19 2.06
C GLU A 44 -9.06 -14.67 1.91
N ALA A 45 -9.82 -15.17 0.93
CA ALA A 45 -11.23 -14.82 0.77
C ALA A 45 -12.10 -15.25 1.98
N GLN A 46 -11.80 -16.40 2.60
CA GLN A 46 -12.51 -16.86 3.80
C GLN A 46 -12.13 -16.04 5.03
N LYS A 47 -10.87 -15.63 5.14
CA LYS A 47 -10.39 -14.74 6.22
C LYS A 47 -11.08 -13.39 6.15
N ASP A 48 -11.15 -12.77 4.97
CA ASP A 48 -11.84 -11.49 4.76
C ASP A 48 -13.30 -11.55 5.17
N VAL A 49 -14.03 -12.59 4.74
CA VAL A 49 -15.45 -12.78 5.10
C VAL A 49 -15.62 -12.95 6.61
N ARG A 50 -14.74 -13.72 7.28
CA ARG A 50 -14.81 -13.93 8.73
C ARG A 50 -14.44 -12.69 9.53
N ALA A 51 -13.40 -11.96 9.12
CA ALA A 51 -13.03 -10.71 9.75
C ALA A 51 -14.14 -9.66 9.62
N ALA A 52 -14.79 -9.57 8.45
CA ALA A 52 -15.95 -8.71 8.24
C ALA A 52 -17.14 -9.10 9.15
N TYR A 53 -17.40 -10.40 9.31
CA TYR A 53 -18.44 -10.88 10.21
C TYR A 53 -18.13 -10.53 11.68
N ALA A 54 -16.91 -10.78 12.14
CA ALA A 54 -16.48 -10.46 13.52
C ALA A 54 -16.58 -8.97 13.82
N LEU A 55 -16.16 -8.10 12.89
CA LEU A 55 -16.31 -6.65 13.02
C LEU A 55 -17.80 -6.24 13.09
N ASN A 56 -18.65 -6.81 12.23
CA ASN A 56 -20.08 -6.51 12.25
C ASN A 56 -20.73 -6.92 13.57
N GLU A 57 -20.47 -8.15 14.02
CA GLU A 57 -20.97 -8.65 15.31
C GLU A 57 -20.53 -7.75 16.47
N TRP A 58 -19.25 -7.37 16.51
CA TRP A 58 -18.74 -6.48 17.54
C TRP A 58 -19.36 -5.08 17.47
N LEU A 59 -19.56 -4.50 16.27
CA LEU A 59 -20.20 -3.20 16.10
C LEU A 59 -21.67 -3.21 16.55
N GLN A 60 -22.40 -4.29 16.26
CA GLN A 60 -23.82 -4.45 16.60
C GLN A 60 -24.06 -4.88 18.05
N ALA A 61 -23.04 -5.41 18.73
CA ALA A 61 -23.16 -5.80 20.13
C ALA A 61 -23.35 -4.57 21.06
N GLY A 62 -24.42 -4.55 21.85
CA GLY A 62 -24.70 -3.47 22.81
C GLY A 62 -25.36 -2.23 22.21
N ALA A 63 -25.41 -1.12 22.96
CA ALA A 63 -26.25 0.04 22.64
C ALA A 63 -25.52 1.26 22.02
N ASN A 64 -24.20 1.19 21.79
CA ASN A 64 -23.38 2.35 21.40
C ASN A 64 -22.59 2.10 20.10
N PHE A 65 -23.29 1.94 18.97
CA PHE A 65 -22.67 1.77 17.65
C PHE A 65 -21.76 2.96 17.27
N ASP A 66 -22.22 4.19 17.50
CA ASP A 66 -21.47 5.41 17.11
C ASP A 66 -20.12 5.53 17.81
N GLU A 67 -20.05 5.17 19.10
CA GLU A 67 -18.80 5.19 19.86
C GLU A 67 -17.82 4.15 19.32
N LYS A 68 -18.31 2.93 19.06
CA LYS A 68 -17.53 1.85 18.47
C LYS A 68 -17.01 2.19 17.08
N ALA A 69 -17.85 2.80 16.24
CA ALA A 69 -17.47 3.27 14.92
C ALA A 69 -16.39 4.36 15.01
N ALA A 70 -16.49 5.29 15.96
CA ALA A 70 -15.46 6.31 16.20
C ALA A 70 -14.12 5.69 16.64
N HIS A 71 -14.14 4.64 17.44
CA HIS A 71 -12.93 3.90 17.84
C HIS A 71 -12.27 3.20 16.66
N VAL A 72 -13.05 2.49 15.84
CA VAL A 72 -12.56 1.84 14.62
C VAL A 72 -11.98 2.87 13.65
N ALA A 73 -12.61 4.03 13.48
CA ALA A 73 -12.06 5.12 12.65
C ALA A 73 -10.71 5.64 13.17
N GLY A 74 -10.56 5.78 14.50
CA GLY A 74 -9.28 6.15 15.11
C GLY A 74 -8.20 5.10 14.88
N PHE A 75 -8.57 3.82 14.93
CA PHE A 75 -7.66 2.71 14.67
C PHE A 75 -7.23 2.64 13.20
N ILE A 76 -8.16 2.83 12.25
CA ILE A 76 -7.84 2.91 10.81
C ILE A 76 -6.79 4.00 10.56
N ARG A 77 -6.99 5.20 11.11
CA ARG A 77 -6.01 6.29 11.00
C ARG A 77 -4.65 5.95 11.59
N HIS A 78 -4.61 5.19 12.69
CA HIS A 78 -3.35 4.73 13.28
C HIS A 78 -2.60 3.78 12.33
N ILE A 79 -3.31 2.80 11.75
CA ILE A 79 -2.74 1.87 10.77
C ILE A 79 -2.24 2.61 9.53
N GLU A 80 -3.02 3.58 9.01
CA GLU A 80 -2.62 4.41 7.88
C GLU A 80 -1.35 5.22 8.18
N ALA A 81 -1.27 5.83 9.37
CA ALA A 81 -0.08 6.57 9.79
C ALA A 81 1.16 5.66 9.93
N LEU A 82 0.99 4.45 10.48
CA LEU A 82 2.05 3.45 10.53
C LEU A 82 2.49 3.00 9.13
N ALA A 83 1.53 2.80 8.22
CA ALA A 83 1.81 2.43 6.83
C ALA A 83 2.61 3.54 6.12
N GLU A 84 2.27 4.81 6.34
CA GLU A 84 3.00 5.94 5.76
C GLU A 84 4.42 6.04 6.31
N ALA A 85 4.59 5.97 7.63
CA ALA A 85 5.93 5.95 8.25
C ALA A 85 6.80 4.80 7.71
N ARG A 86 6.22 3.61 7.50
CA ARG A 86 6.92 2.47 6.89
C ARG A 86 7.31 2.72 5.43
N LYS A 87 6.45 3.39 4.64
CA LYS A 87 6.76 3.74 3.25
C LYS A 87 7.91 4.76 3.17
N GLU A 88 7.90 5.77 4.04
CA GLU A 88 8.99 6.75 4.13
C GLU A 88 10.32 6.07 4.47
N GLU A 89 10.33 5.18 5.46
CA GLU A 89 11.53 4.43 5.83
C GLU A 89 11.98 3.48 4.71
N SER A 90 11.05 2.78 4.06
CA SER A 90 11.35 1.94 2.90
C SER A 90 12.00 2.74 1.76
N ARG A 91 11.49 3.96 1.49
CA ARG A 91 12.08 4.87 0.51
C ARG A 91 13.50 5.26 0.90
N ARG A 92 13.73 5.66 2.16
CA ARG A 92 15.07 6.01 2.67
C ARG A 92 16.06 4.84 2.51
N LEU A 93 15.65 3.62 2.86
CA LEU A 93 16.47 2.41 2.72
C LEU A 93 16.77 2.10 1.25
N ARG A 94 15.80 2.25 0.35
CA ARG A 94 16.01 2.09 -1.10
C ARG A 94 17.02 3.10 -1.62
N GLU A 95 16.89 4.37 -1.23
CA GLU A 95 17.83 5.42 -1.63
C GLU A 95 19.26 5.10 -1.17
N LEU A 96 19.43 4.65 0.08
CA LEU A 96 20.73 4.22 0.60
C LEU A 96 21.30 3.00 -0.14
N ALA A 97 20.47 2.01 -0.46
CA ALA A 97 20.88 0.85 -1.25
C ALA A 97 21.36 1.27 -2.63
N THR A 98 20.60 2.12 -3.33
CA THR A 98 20.98 2.66 -4.63
C THR A 98 22.27 3.48 -4.57
N GLN A 99 22.50 4.26 -3.52
CA GLN A 99 23.77 4.98 -3.32
C GLN A 99 24.96 4.01 -3.18
N ALA A 100 24.80 2.94 -2.40
CA ALA A 100 25.82 1.92 -2.24
C ALA A 100 26.11 1.17 -3.55
N GLU A 101 25.07 0.80 -4.31
CA GLU A 101 25.17 0.16 -5.63
C GLU A 101 25.89 1.07 -6.64
N ASN A 102 25.55 2.36 -6.66
CA ASN A 102 26.20 3.34 -7.52
C ASN A 102 27.68 3.51 -7.17
N ARG A 103 28.00 3.56 -5.88
CA ARG A 103 29.40 3.63 -5.40
C ARG A 103 30.18 2.39 -5.80
N ALA A 104 29.61 1.20 -5.61
CA ALA A 104 30.24 -0.06 -6.03
C ALA A 104 30.43 -0.12 -7.55
N THR A 105 29.44 0.33 -8.33
CA THR A 105 29.50 0.39 -9.80
C THR A 105 30.57 1.36 -10.28
N ALA A 106 30.70 2.53 -9.64
CA ALA A 106 31.75 3.49 -9.94
C ALA A 106 33.14 2.90 -9.67
N LEU A 107 33.34 2.27 -8.51
CA LEU A 107 34.61 1.61 -8.17
C LEU A 107 34.95 0.47 -9.14
N ARG A 108 33.96 -0.34 -9.52
CA ARG A 108 34.12 -1.40 -10.52
C ARG A 108 34.57 -0.83 -11.87
N ARG A 109 33.97 0.28 -12.30
CA ARG A 109 34.35 0.98 -13.54
C ARG A 109 35.78 1.49 -13.46
N TYR A 110 36.16 2.15 -12.37
CA TYR A 110 37.53 2.65 -12.18
C TYR A 110 38.56 1.52 -12.20
N LEU A 111 38.31 0.44 -11.45
CA LEU A 111 39.19 -0.72 -11.45
C LEU A 111 39.30 -1.35 -12.84
N THR A 112 38.19 -1.49 -13.56
CA THR A 112 38.21 -2.02 -14.93
C THR A 112 39.05 -1.15 -15.86
N ASN A 113 38.91 0.17 -15.79
CA ASN A 113 39.69 1.10 -16.60
C ASN A 113 41.18 1.00 -16.29
N GLU A 114 41.56 0.91 -15.01
CA GLU A 114 42.96 0.76 -14.59
C GLU A 114 43.57 -0.59 -15.01
N MET A 115 42.80 -1.68 -14.91
CA MET A 115 43.22 -3.01 -15.39
C MET A 115 43.44 -3.04 -16.91
N VAL A 116 42.58 -2.37 -17.68
CA VAL A 116 42.75 -2.22 -19.14
C VAL A 116 43.96 -1.34 -19.46
N ARG A 117 44.12 -0.21 -18.77
CA ARG A 117 45.24 0.74 -18.95
C ARG A 117 46.60 0.10 -18.68
N THR A 118 46.69 -0.77 -17.68
CA THR A 118 47.92 -1.47 -17.29
C THR A 118 48.14 -2.79 -18.04
N GLY A 119 47.19 -3.21 -18.88
CA GLY A 119 47.24 -4.49 -19.62
C GLY A 119 47.05 -5.74 -18.75
N ARG A 120 46.74 -5.59 -17.46
CA ARG A 120 46.56 -6.71 -16.51
C ARG A 120 45.10 -7.17 -16.51
N LEU A 121 44.76 -8.03 -17.47
CA LEU A 121 43.38 -8.50 -17.65
C LEU A 121 42.95 -9.60 -16.67
N LYS A 122 43.90 -10.29 -16.04
CA LYS A 122 43.66 -11.32 -15.01
C LYS A 122 44.53 -11.04 -13.80
N ILE A 123 43.93 -11.04 -12.62
CA ILE A 123 44.62 -10.89 -11.33
C ILE A 123 44.05 -11.93 -10.37
N GLU A 124 44.90 -12.79 -9.83
CA GLU A 124 44.53 -13.68 -8.73
C GLU A 124 44.98 -13.04 -7.41
N GLY A 125 44.02 -12.54 -6.64
CA GLY A 125 44.26 -11.99 -5.31
C GLY A 125 43.81 -12.96 -4.22
N VAL A 126 44.31 -12.74 -3.00
CA VAL A 126 43.96 -13.54 -1.81
C VAL A 126 42.45 -13.49 -1.52
N TYR A 127 41.81 -12.34 -1.76
CA TYR A 127 40.39 -12.12 -1.45
C TYR A 127 39.46 -12.25 -2.67
N ALA A 128 39.97 -12.15 -3.89
CA ALA A 128 39.16 -12.22 -5.10
C ALA A 128 39.99 -12.52 -6.35
N LYS A 129 39.40 -13.24 -7.29
CA LYS A 129 39.91 -13.41 -8.66
C LYS A 129 39.25 -12.42 -9.60
N LEU A 130 40.06 -11.61 -10.29
CA LEU A 130 39.60 -10.59 -11.22
C LEU A 130 39.90 -11.02 -12.65
N SER A 131 38.90 -10.87 -13.53
CA SER A 131 39.05 -11.11 -14.96
C SER A 131 38.24 -10.06 -15.71
N VAL A 132 38.90 -9.33 -16.62
CA VAL A 132 38.24 -8.34 -17.48
C VAL A 132 37.95 -8.98 -18.83
N ARG A 133 36.66 -8.95 -19.23
CA ARG A 133 36.20 -9.44 -20.53
C ARG A 133 35.61 -8.28 -21.34
N LYS A 134 35.79 -8.31 -22.66
CA LYS A 134 35.08 -7.41 -23.57
C LYS A 134 33.58 -7.71 -23.51
N LYS A 135 32.77 -6.66 -23.32
CA LYS A 135 31.32 -6.75 -23.43
C LYS A 135 30.91 -6.86 -24.91
N PRO A 136 29.80 -7.53 -25.23
CA PRO A 136 29.24 -7.46 -26.57
C PRO A 136 28.90 -6.00 -26.93
N PRO A 137 28.96 -5.62 -28.22
CA PRO A 137 28.59 -4.29 -28.66
C PRO A 137 27.13 -4.01 -28.30
N LYS A 138 26.86 -2.81 -27.79
CA LYS A 138 25.50 -2.35 -27.51
C LYS A 138 24.84 -1.97 -28.83
N LEU A 139 23.62 -2.44 -29.08
CA LEU A 139 22.79 -1.94 -30.18
C LEU A 139 22.42 -0.48 -29.87
N ILE A 140 22.75 0.42 -30.79
CA ILE A 140 22.40 1.84 -30.73
C ILE A 140 21.51 2.11 -31.93
N LEU A 141 20.30 2.61 -31.69
CA LEU A 141 19.41 3.09 -32.73
C LEU A 141 19.72 4.58 -32.96
N HIS A 142 19.87 4.97 -34.21
CA HIS A 142 20.13 6.35 -34.60
C HIS A 142 18.90 7.06 -35.19
N CYS A 143 17.77 6.35 -35.29
CA CYS A 143 16.51 6.83 -35.84
C CYS A 143 15.37 6.70 -34.82
N ALA A 144 14.28 7.43 -35.08
CA ALA A 144 13.05 7.31 -34.30
C ALA A 144 12.35 5.97 -34.58
N PRO A 145 11.55 5.42 -33.64
CA PRO A 145 10.84 4.15 -33.82
C PRO A 145 9.89 4.13 -35.03
N GLU A 146 9.44 5.29 -35.50
CA GLU A 146 8.51 5.46 -36.63
C GLU A 146 9.20 5.30 -38.00
N GLU A 147 10.52 5.53 -38.06
CA GLU A 147 11.33 5.35 -39.27
C GLU A 147 11.88 3.92 -39.40
N LEU A 148 11.62 3.07 -38.39
CA LEU A 148 12.01 1.67 -38.42
C LEU A 148 11.07 0.89 -39.35
N PRO A 149 11.61 -0.07 -40.13
CA PRO A 149 10.77 -0.98 -40.89
C PRO A 149 9.74 -1.67 -39.99
N GLU A 150 8.52 -1.90 -40.50
CA GLU A 150 7.38 -2.44 -39.74
C GLU A 150 7.70 -3.75 -38.99
N HIS A 151 8.66 -4.53 -39.47
CA HIS A 151 9.10 -5.78 -38.84
C HIS A 151 9.88 -5.59 -37.53
N PHE A 152 10.33 -4.37 -37.22
CA PHE A 152 11.03 -4.01 -35.98
C PHE A 152 10.19 -3.16 -35.02
N VAL A 153 8.93 -2.86 -35.38
CA VAL A 153 8.01 -2.04 -34.58
C VAL A 153 6.91 -2.92 -33.98
N ARG A 154 6.77 -2.88 -32.66
CA ARG A 154 5.64 -3.51 -31.96
C ARG A 154 4.56 -2.46 -31.71
N ILE A 155 3.41 -2.59 -32.35
CA ILE A 155 2.25 -1.73 -32.13
C ILE A 155 1.45 -2.30 -30.95
N THR A 156 1.35 -1.53 -29.85
CA THR A 156 0.52 -1.88 -28.69
C THR A 156 -0.79 -1.10 -28.77
N CYS A 157 -1.92 -1.79 -28.93
CA CYS A 157 -3.25 -1.19 -28.91
C CYS A 157 -3.84 -1.31 -27.50
N GLU A 158 -3.87 -0.21 -26.75
CA GLU A 158 -4.50 -0.16 -25.43
C GLU A 158 -5.89 0.49 -25.53
N PRO A 159 -6.92 -0.08 -24.87
CA PRO A 159 -8.25 0.49 -24.87
C PRO A 159 -8.28 1.82 -24.10
N CYS A 160 -8.80 2.87 -24.72
CA CYS A 160 -8.95 4.17 -24.08
C CYS A 160 -10.20 4.20 -23.18
N LEU A 161 -10.03 3.80 -21.92
CA LEU A 161 -11.11 3.68 -20.93
C LEU A 161 -11.89 4.99 -20.69
N THR A 162 -11.27 6.15 -20.94
CA THR A 162 -11.89 7.47 -20.73
C THR A 162 -12.97 7.78 -21.77
N GLU A 163 -12.72 7.49 -23.04
CA GLU A 163 -13.71 7.70 -24.11
C GLU A 163 -14.86 6.69 -23.99
N ILE A 164 -14.54 5.44 -23.63
CA ILE A 164 -15.54 4.40 -23.36
C ILE A 164 -16.51 4.84 -22.25
N ARG A 165 -15.98 5.41 -21.16
CA ARG A 165 -16.81 5.93 -20.06
C ARG A 165 -17.71 7.11 -20.44
N LYS A 166 -17.31 7.95 -21.41
CA LYS A 166 -18.14 9.05 -21.89
C LYS A 166 -19.28 8.53 -22.74
N VAL A 167 -18.96 7.68 -23.72
CA VAL A 167 -19.95 7.09 -24.65
C VAL A 167 -20.97 6.25 -23.88
N LEU A 168 -20.53 5.48 -22.88
CA LEU A 168 -21.41 4.67 -22.05
C LEU A 168 -22.41 5.48 -21.19
N LYS A 169 -22.17 6.77 -20.95
CA LYS A 169 -23.12 7.66 -20.25
C LYS A 169 -24.21 8.20 -21.17
N GLU A 170 -23.92 8.33 -22.46
CA GLU A 170 -24.81 8.93 -23.47
C GLU A 170 -25.57 7.88 -24.26
N SER A 171 -25.03 6.67 -24.40
CA SER A 171 -25.63 5.57 -25.15
C SER A 171 -25.23 4.22 -24.56
N GLU A 172 -26.16 3.27 -24.54
CA GLU A 172 -25.87 1.91 -24.09
C GLU A 172 -24.96 1.20 -25.10
N LEU A 173 -23.85 0.65 -24.61
CA LEU A 173 -22.93 -0.15 -25.39
C LEU A 173 -23.14 -1.63 -25.06
N PRO A 174 -23.30 -2.53 -26.05
CA PRO A 174 -23.55 -3.95 -25.80
C PRO A 174 -22.36 -4.69 -25.16
N TRP A 175 -21.18 -4.09 -25.13
CA TRP A 175 -19.93 -4.68 -24.65
C TRP A 175 -19.34 -3.97 -23.41
N ALA A 176 -20.00 -2.96 -22.86
CA ALA A 176 -19.58 -2.28 -21.63
C ALA A 176 -20.80 -1.93 -20.77
N SER A 177 -20.70 -2.16 -19.47
CA SER A 177 -21.73 -1.83 -18.48
C SER A 177 -21.11 -1.27 -17.20
N PHE A 178 -21.88 -0.48 -16.46
CA PHE A 178 -21.53 -0.13 -15.08
C PHE A 178 -21.86 -1.31 -14.16
N SER A 179 -21.07 -1.49 -13.09
CA SER A 179 -21.41 -2.44 -12.03
C SER A 179 -22.79 -2.10 -11.46
N SER A 180 -23.63 -3.10 -11.26
CA SER A 180 -24.95 -2.96 -10.65
C SER A 180 -24.89 -2.78 -9.12
N GLU A 181 -23.73 -3.02 -8.51
CA GLU A 181 -23.54 -2.90 -7.07
C GLU A 181 -23.27 -1.44 -6.70
N VAL A 182 -24.06 -0.91 -5.76
CA VAL A 182 -23.85 0.43 -5.20
C VAL A 182 -22.75 0.33 -4.15
N GLU A 183 -21.53 0.67 -4.52
CA GLU A 183 -20.39 0.76 -3.61
C GLU A 183 -20.42 2.10 -2.85
N PHE A 184 -20.41 2.06 -1.53
CA PHE A 184 -20.23 3.24 -0.68
C PHE A 184 -18.77 3.33 -0.23
N SER A 185 -18.20 4.54 -0.24
CA SER A 185 -16.86 4.80 0.31
C SER A 185 -16.96 5.50 1.66
N LEU A 186 -16.15 5.07 2.62
CA LEU A 186 -16.02 5.71 3.92
C LEU A 186 -14.95 6.80 3.86
N GLN A 187 -15.29 8.03 4.24
CA GLN A 187 -14.33 9.12 4.42
C GLN A 187 -14.12 9.39 5.91
N ILE A 188 -12.88 9.25 6.39
CA ILE A 188 -12.48 9.61 7.75
C ILE A 188 -11.74 10.96 7.65
N ARG A 189 -12.25 11.98 8.34
CA ARG A 189 -11.66 13.34 8.36
C ARG A 189 -11.03 13.64 9.71
#